data_AF-A0A1Q3GJH2-F1
#
_entry.id   AF-A0A1Q3GJH2-F1
#
_cell.length_a   1.000
_cell.length_b   1.000
_cell.length_c   1.000
_cell.angle_alpha   90.00
_cell.angle_beta   90.00
_cell.angle_gamma   90.00
#
_symmetry.space_group_name_H-M   'P 1'
#
loop_
_entity.id
_entity.type
_entity.pdbx_description
1 polymer ?
#
loop_
_entity_poly.entity_id
_entity_poly.type
_entity_poly.pdbx_seq_one_letter_code
_entity_poly.pdbx_strand_id
1 'polypeptide(L)'
;MGIFGRIKDIFNGNPDHHAYNPDPLKQIKELRASLQDQLSNITRELAELRALKSELAQVRVKYEEMVQIWTQKAEQLFHGKREKTFIVKALGQKTKAEQQLDYCITQLNLNEEKIVEAKSKIMRLKTKIANADKTYEALLARKKAEEVRKQFAKEPITPESIAERFKKFDAYEQKMSGNNTQHTQTTSD
;
A
#
# COMPACT_ATOMS: atom_id res chain seq x y z
N MET A 1 -17.34 -6.42 11.18
CA MET A 1 -17.59 -6.72 9.75
C MET A 1 -16.51 -6.06 8.89
N GLY A 2 -15.51 -6.84 8.46
CA GLY A 2 -14.36 -6.33 7.71
C GLY A 2 -14.72 -5.81 6.33
N ILE A 3 -13.85 -4.98 5.75
CA ILE A 3 -14.02 -4.31 4.45
C ILE A 3 -14.26 -5.32 3.30
N PHE A 4 -13.68 -6.53 3.39
CA PHE A 4 -13.95 -7.63 2.46
C PHE A 4 -15.37 -8.20 2.56
N GLY A 5 -15.98 -8.14 3.75
CA GLY A 5 -17.39 -8.48 3.94
C GLY A 5 -18.26 -7.55 3.12
N ARG A 6 -18.03 -6.23 3.20
CA ARG A 6 -18.76 -5.25 2.37
C ARG A 6 -18.60 -5.51 0.88
N ILE A 7 -17.40 -5.83 0.38
CA ILE A 7 -17.19 -6.17 -1.04
C ILE A 7 -18.01 -7.43 -1.41
N LYS A 8 -17.99 -8.47 -0.58
CA LYS A 8 -18.74 -9.72 -0.80
C LYS A 8 -20.25 -9.48 -0.76
N ASP A 9 -20.73 -8.65 0.17
CA ASP A 9 -22.14 -8.32 0.33
C ASP A 9 -22.66 -7.48 -0.84
N ILE A 10 -21.83 -6.54 -1.34
CA ILE A 10 -22.08 -5.79 -2.58
C ILE A 10 -22.13 -6.72 -3.79
N PHE A 11 -21.19 -7.66 -3.90
CA PHE A 11 -21.08 -8.58 -5.03
C PHE A 11 -22.25 -9.58 -5.07
N ASN A 12 -22.63 -10.14 -3.92
CA ASN A 12 -23.71 -11.12 -3.80
C ASN A 12 -25.10 -10.49 -3.80
N GLY A 13 -25.20 -9.16 -3.72
CA GLY A 13 -26.46 -8.44 -3.80
C GLY A 13 -27.46 -8.88 -2.73
N ASN A 14 -27.02 -9.01 -1.46
CA ASN A 14 -27.92 -9.42 -0.38
C ASN A 14 -29.13 -8.47 -0.31
N PRO A 15 -30.36 -8.94 -0.55
CA PRO A 15 -31.54 -8.09 -0.63
C PRO A 15 -31.91 -7.41 0.70
N ASP A 16 -31.56 -7.97 1.86
CA ASP A 16 -32.05 -7.51 3.17
C ASP A 16 -31.63 -6.08 3.62
N HIS A 17 -30.93 -5.32 2.78
CA HIS A 17 -30.66 -3.88 2.99
C HIS A 17 -31.63 -2.97 2.22
N HIS A 18 -32.91 -3.32 2.19
CA HIS A 18 -34.00 -2.50 1.68
C HIS A 18 -34.36 -1.35 2.64
N ALA A 19 -33.65 -0.23 2.58
CA ALA A 19 -34.17 1.08 3.03
C ALA A 19 -33.38 2.27 2.46
N TYR A 20 -32.09 2.11 2.21
CA TYR A 20 -31.21 3.12 1.63
C TYR A 20 -30.15 2.37 0.82
N ASN A 21 -30.42 2.04 -0.45
CA ASN A 21 -29.47 1.25 -1.23
C ASN A 21 -28.70 2.19 -2.18
N PRO A 22 -27.47 2.65 -1.83
CA PRO A 22 -26.63 3.34 -2.78
C PRO A 22 -26.26 2.40 -3.94
N ASP A 23 -26.20 2.93 -5.17
CA ASP A 23 -25.76 2.20 -6.37
C ASP A 23 -24.45 1.42 -6.05
N PRO A 24 -24.39 0.08 -6.26
CA PRO A 24 -23.22 -0.73 -5.93
C PRO A 24 -21.94 -0.23 -6.63
N LEU A 25 -22.07 0.41 -7.80
CA LEU A 25 -20.93 1.04 -8.49
C LEU A 25 -20.40 2.27 -7.76
N LYS A 26 -21.27 3.03 -7.09
CA LYS A 26 -20.86 4.19 -6.29
C LYS A 26 -20.15 3.72 -5.02
N GLN A 27 -20.69 2.70 -4.35
CA GLN A 27 -20.09 2.14 -3.14
C GLN A 27 -18.68 1.59 -3.37
N ILE A 28 -18.47 0.83 -4.46
CA ILE A 28 -17.13 0.28 -4.76
C ILE A 28 -16.14 1.38 -5.17
N LYS A 29 -16.60 2.46 -5.83
CA LYS A 29 -15.77 3.64 -6.13
C LYS A 29 -15.33 4.37 -4.87
N GLU A 30 -16.25 4.65 -3.95
CA GLU A 30 -15.95 5.27 -2.66
C GLU A 30 -15.01 4.41 -1.84
N LEU A 31 -15.21 3.09 -1.87
CA LEU A 31 -14.30 2.15 -1.23
C LEU A 31 -12.89 2.20 -1.83
N ARG A 32 -12.77 2.17 -3.17
CA ARG A 32 -11.48 2.28 -3.87
C ARG A 32 -10.76 3.56 -3.49
N ALA A 33 -11.46 4.69 -3.48
CA ALA A 33 -10.91 5.98 -3.08
C ALA A 33 -10.40 5.95 -1.62
N SER A 34 -11.21 5.46 -0.69
CA SER A 34 -10.80 5.32 0.72
C SER A 34 -9.58 4.41 0.90
N LEU A 35 -9.47 3.32 0.13
CA LEU A 35 -8.28 2.45 0.13
C LEU A 35 -7.05 3.15 -0.45
N GLN A 36 -7.21 3.99 -1.48
CA GLN A 36 -6.13 4.79 -2.06
C GLN A 36 -5.66 5.87 -1.09
N ASP A 37 -6.56 6.52 -0.36
CA ASP A 37 -6.22 7.49 0.69
C ASP A 37 -5.42 6.82 1.82
N GLN A 38 -5.87 5.65 2.28
CA GLN A 38 -5.13 4.86 3.28
C GLN A 38 -3.74 4.44 2.76
N LEU A 39 -3.65 4.04 1.49
CA LEU A 39 -2.38 3.69 0.86
C LEU A 39 -1.42 4.89 0.81
N SER A 40 -1.92 6.06 0.42
CA SER A 40 -1.16 7.31 0.40
C SER A 40 -0.62 7.67 1.79
N ASN A 41 -1.48 7.60 2.80
CA ASN A 41 -1.11 7.88 4.19
C ASN A 41 -0.01 6.95 4.70
N ILE A 42 -0.13 5.64 4.49
CA ILE A 42 0.91 4.69 4.93
C ILE A 42 2.18 4.83 4.09
N THR A 43 2.08 5.23 2.82
CA THR A 43 3.26 5.51 1.99
C THR A 43 4.03 6.72 2.51
N ARG A 44 3.32 7.76 2.95
CA ARG A 44 3.92 8.92 3.61
C ARG A 44 4.56 8.52 4.95
N GLU A 45 3.86 7.75 5.78
CA GLU A 45 4.42 7.22 7.03
C GLU A 45 5.71 6.42 6.78
N LEU A 46 5.72 5.57 5.75
CA LEU A 46 6.92 4.83 5.34
C LEU A 46 8.07 5.76 4.91
N ALA A 47 7.77 6.86 4.23
CA ALA A 47 8.77 7.85 3.84
C ALA A 47 9.37 8.56 5.08
N GLU A 48 8.53 8.94 6.04
CA GLU A 48 8.94 9.52 7.32
C GLU A 48 9.81 8.53 8.13
N LEU A 49 9.42 7.25 8.22
CA LEU A 49 10.21 6.21 8.89
C LEU A 49 11.59 5.99 8.23
N ARG A 50 11.66 6.04 6.89
CA ARG A 50 12.92 5.95 6.14
C ARG A 50 13.82 7.16 6.37
N ALA A 51 13.26 8.36 6.40
CA ALA A 51 14.01 9.57 6.71
C ALA A 51 14.59 9.48 8.13
N LEU A 52 13.76 9.09 9.10
CA LEU A 52 14.20 8.86 10.48
C LEU A 52 15.30 7.80 10.58
N LYS A 53 15.21 6.70 9.82
CA LYS A 53 16.26 5.67 9.76
C LYS A 53 17.58 6.27 9.25
N SER A 54 17.53 7.10 8.21
CA SER A 54 18.72 7.77 7.67
C SER A 54 19.35 8.70 8.69
N GLU A 55 18.55 9.48 9.41
CA GLU A 55 19.03 10.38 10.47
C GLU A 55 19.66 9.60 11.62
N LEU A 56 18.99 8.56 12.13
CA LEU A 56 19.52 7.70 13.18
C LEU A 56 20.82 7.00 12.75
N ALA A 57 20.95 6.60 11.48
CA ALA A 57 22.17 6.01 10.95
C ALA A 57 23.34 7.00 10.94
N GLN A 58 23.10 8.27 10.59
CA GLN A 58 24.11 9.32 10.68
C GLN A 58 24.53 9.59 12.13
N VAL A 59 23.57 9.61 13.06
CA VAL A 59 23.85 9.77 14.49
C VAL A 59 24.65 8.58 15.04
N ARG A 60 24.32 7.35 14.61
CA ARG A 60 25.06 6.14 14.96
C ARG A 60 26.54 6.26 14.56
N VAL A 61 26.83 6.65 13.32
CA VAL A 61 28.21 6.84 12.83
C VAL A 61 28.96 7.87 13.68
N LYS A 62 28.33 8.99 14.05
CA LYS A 62 28.96 9.99 14.93
C LYS A 62 29.33 9.41 16.29
N TYR A 63 28.48 8.59 16.90
CA TYR A 63 28.80 7.96 18.18
C TYR A 63 29.85 6.84 18.04
N GLU A 64 29.84 6.06 16.95
CA GLU A 64 30.90 5.10 16.63
C GLU A 64 32.27 5.79 16.55
N GLU A 65 32.34 6.93 15.85
CA GLU A 65 33.55 7.77 15.77
C GLU A 65 33.97 8.29 17.15
N MET A 66 33.04 8.78 17.97
CA MET A 66 33.35 9.22 19.34
C MET A 66 33.92 8.09 20.20
N VAL A 67 33.36 6.88 20.12
CA VAL A 67 33.88 5.71 20.83
C VAL A 67 35.32 5.41 20.39
N GLN A 68 35.60 5.46 19.08
CA GLN A 68 36.96 5.26 18.56
C GLN A 68 37.93 6.35 19.04
N ILE A 69 37.54 7.62 18.96
CA ILE A 69 38.35 8.77 19.41
C ILE A 69 38.71 8.62 20.90
N TRP A 70 37.74 8.31 21.76
CA TRP A 70 37.99 8.15 23.19
C TRP A 70 38.80 6.90 23.50
N THR A 71 38.67 5.83 22.71
CA THR A 71 39.51 4.63 22.82
C THR A 71 40.96 4.95 22.50
N GLN A 72 41.23 5.56 21.34
CA GLN A 72 42.58 5.98 20.94
C GLN A 72 43.19 6.96 21.95
N LYS A 73 42.39 7.90 22.48
CA LYS A 73 42.86 8.84 23.49
C LYS A 73 43.22 8.16 24.80
N ALA A 74 42.45 7.15 25.24
CA ALA A 74 42.79 6.36 26.41
C ALA A 74 44.09 5.57 26.20
N GLU A 75 44.28 4.97 25.02
CA GLU A 75 45.51 4.25 24.64
C GLU A 75 46.74 5.17 24.61
N GLN A 76 46.62 6.36 24.03
CA GLN A 76 47.69 7.36 24.00
C GLN A 76 48.09 7.81 25.41
N LEU A 77 47.11 8.06 26.29
CA LEU A 77 47.36 8.43 27.69
C LEU A 77 48.05 7.31 28.46
N PHE A 78 47.69 6.06 28.17
CA PHE A 78 48.31 4.87 28.76
C PHE A 78 49.78 4.73 28.33
N HIS A 79 50.06 4.78 27.03
CA HIS A 79 51.44 4.70 26.51
C HIS A 79 52.31 5.89 26.94
N GLY A 80 51.71 7.08 27.06
CA GLY A 80 52.39 8.29 27.52
C GLY A 80 52.70 8.33 29.01
N LYS A 81 52.43 7.25 29.79
CA LYS A 81 52.61 7.17 31.24
C LYS A 81 52.02 8.35 32.02
N ARG A 82 50.88 8.88 31.53
CA ARG A 82 50.15 9.99 32.16
C ARG A 82 49.46 9.51 33.44
N GLU A 83 49.00 10.44 34.28
CA GLU A 83 48.28 10.08 35.50
C GLU A 83 47.03 9.23 35.20
N LYS A 84 46.79 8.23 36.07
CA LYS A 84 45.67 7.29 35.98
C LYS A 84 44.30 7.99 35.91
N THR A 85 44.18 9.16 36.54
CA THR A 85 42.95 10.00 36.57
C THR A 85 42.49 10.42 35.17
N PHE A 86 43.41 10.76 34.27
CA PHE A 86 43.06 11.17 32.89
C PHE A 86 42.56 9.99 32.05
N ILE A 87 43.16 8.80 32.23
CA ILE A 87 42.75 7.57 31.54
C ILE A 87 41.33 7.19 31.96
N VAL A 88 41.05 7.19 33.27
CA VAL A 88 39.71 6.91 33.80
C VAL A 88 38.68 7.90 33.25
N LYS A 89 39.02 9.19 33.16
CA LYS A 89 38.14 10.21 32.58
C LYS A 89 37.85 9.94 31.10
N ALA A 90 38.85 9.57 30.30
CA ALA A 90 38.68 9.23 28.88
C ALA A 90 37.80 7.98 28.70
N LEU A 91 38.05 6.93 29.49
CA LEU A 91 37.23 5.71 29.49
C LEU A 91 35.78 6.01 29.91
N GLY A 92 35.56 6.89 30.89
CA GLY A 92 34.23 7.32 31.28
C GLY A 92 33.46 8.03 30.14
N GLN A 93 34.14 8.78 29.28
CA GLN A 93 33.53 9.39 28.09
C GLN A 93 33.26 8.37 26.99
N LYS A 94 34.17 7.40 26.79
CA LYS A 94 33.95 6.26 25.91
C LYS A 94 32.66 5.52 26.30
N THR A 95 32.52 5.12 27.56
CA THR A 95 31.34 4.39 28.04
C THR A 95 30.04 5.17 27.83
N LYS A 96 30.06 6.50 28.01
CA LYS A 96 28.88 7.32 27.69
C LYS A 96 28.54 7.30 26.21
N ALA A 97 29.54 7.38 25.34
CA ALA A 97 29.33 7.30 23.89
C ALA A 97 28.82 5.90 23.46
N GLU A 98 29.33 4.83 24.07
CA GLU A 98 28.84 3.45 23.86
C GLU A 98 27.37 3.30 24.27
N GLN A 99 26.97 3.83 25.42
CA GLN A 99 25.56 3.80 25.85
C GLN A 99 24.63 4.52 24.86
N GLN A 100 25.06 5.67 24.31
CA GLN A 100 24.29 6.38 23.30
C GLN A 100 24.26 5.63 21.97
N LEU A 101 25.36 4.97 21.60
CA LEU A 101 25.44 4.12 20.42
C LEU A 101 24.47 2.94 20.52
N ASP A 102 24.46 2.22 21.65
CA ASP A 102 23.56 1.09 21.90
C ASP A 102 22.09 1.53 21.85
N TYR A 103 21.78 2.70 22.41
CA TYR A 103 20.46 3.30 22.29
C TYR A 103 20.08 3.56 20.83
N CYS A 104 20.98 4.18 20.04
CA CYS A 104 20.74 4.43 18.62
C CYS A 104 20.53 3.15 17.82
N ILE A 105 21.31 2.10 18.08
CA ILE A 105 21.17 0.78 17.44
C ILE A 105 19.80 0.18 17.78
N THR A 106 19.38 0.26 19.04
CA THR A 106 18.07 -0.23 19.48
C THR A 106 16.94 0.51 18.75
N GLN A 107 17.01 1.84 18.66
CA GLN A 107 16.01 2.64 17.92
C GLN A 107 16.00 2.31 16.42
N LEU A 108 17.16 2.09 15.81
CA LEU A 108 17.27 1.67 14.41
C LEU A 108 16.57 0.33 14.18
N ASN A 109 16.78 -0.65 15.05
CA ASN A 109 16.14 -1.97 14.94
C ASN A 109 14.61 -1.86 15.05
N LEU A 110 14.11 -1.11 16.04
CA LEU A 110 12.68 -0.87 16.20
C LEU A 110 12.07 -0.14 14.98
N ASN A 111 12.80 0.80 14.38
CA ASN A 111 12.36 1.50 13.18
C ASN A 111 12.37 0.55 11.94
N GLU A 112 13.35 -0.33 11.83
CA GLU A 112 13.41 -1.37 10.79
C GLU A 112 12.16 -2.27 10.82
N GLU A 113 11.75 -2.71 12.01
CA GLU A 113 10.53 -3.50 12.21
C GLU A 113 9.28 -2.74 11.75
N LYS A 114 9.14 -1.46 12.12
CA LYS A 114 8.03 -0.61 11.67
C LYS A 114 8.01 -0.43 10.15
N ILE A 115 9.18 -0.27 9.52
CA ILE A 115 9.31 -0.18 8.06
C ILE A 115 8.83 -1.47 7.39
N VAL A 116 9.18 -2.64 7.93
CA VAL A 116 8.72 -3.95 7.41
C VAL A 116 7.20 -4.07 7.55
N GLU A 117 6.65 -3.68 8.71
CA GLU A 117 5.21 -3.70 8.94
C GLU A 117 4.45 -2.77 7.97
N ALA A 118 4.94 -1.54 7.77
CA ALA A 118 4.36 -0.57 6.85
C ALA A 118 4.38 -1.09 5.40
N LYS A 119 5.49 -1.70 4.96
CA LYS A 119 5.58 -2.35 3.63
C LYS A 119 4.56 -3.48 3.48
N SER A 120 4.38 -4.32 4.51
CA SER A 120 3.38 -5.39 4.51
C SER A 120 1.96 -4.84 4.40
N LYS A 121 1.64 -3.77 5.15
CA LYS A 121 0.35 -3.06 5.05
C LYS A 121 0.11 -2.51 3.64
N ILE A 122 1.12 -1.89 3.02
CA ILE A 122 1.05 -1.40 1.64
C ILE A 122 0.72 -2.53 0.67
N MET A 123 1.41 -3.67 0.76
CA MET A 123 1.12 -4.82 -0.12
C MET A 123 -0.33 -5.30 0.04
N ARG A 124 -0.81 -5.44 1.27
CA ARG A 124 -2.20 -5.83 1.55
C ARG A 124 -3.21 -4.83 0.98
N LEU A 125 -2.94 -3.53 1.07
CA LEU A 125 -3.81 -2.49 0.51
C LEU A 125 -3.81 -2.52 -1.02
N LYS A 126 -2.65 -2.69 -1.66
CA LYS A 126 -2.57 -2.84 -3.12
C LYS A 126 -3.40 -4.02 -3.62
N THR A 127 -3.32 -5.18 -2.95
CA THR A 127 -4.17 -6.34 -3.28
C THR A 127 -5.65 -6.03 -3.12
N LYS A 128 -6.04 -5.30 -2.06
CA LYS A 128 -7.44 -4.89 -1.86
C LYS A 128 -7.94 -3.95 -2.95
N ILE A 129 -7.12 -2.99 -3.38
CA ILE A 129 -7.43 -2.07 -4.47
C ILE A 129 -7.61 -2.85 -5.77
N ALA A 130 -6.70 -3.76 -6.10
CA ALA A 130 -6.81 -4.59 -7.30
C ALA A 130 -8.09 -5.46 -7.30
N ASN A 131 -8.49 -5.98 -6.15
CA ASN A 131 -9.76 -6.71 -6.02
C ASN A 131 -10.97 -5.79 -6.17
N ALA A 132 -10.92 -4.57 -5.62
CA ALA A 132 -11.99 -3.59 -5.79
C ALA A 132 -12.14 -3.19 -7.28
N ASP A 133 -11.03 -3.10 -8.01
CA ASP A 133 -11.02 -2.78 -9.44
C ASP A 133 -11.69 -3.87 -10.28
N LYS A 134 -11.33 -5.13 -10.05
CA LYS A 134 -11.98 -6.29 -10.70
C LYS A 134 -13.48 -6.33 -10.41
N THR A 135 -13.87 -6.08 -9.16
CA THR A 135 -15.29 -6.04 -8.78
C THR A 135 -16.02 -4.88 -9.46
N TYR A 136 -15.39 -3.70 -9.55
CA TYR A 136 -15.97 -2.55 -10.24
C TYR A 136 -16.21 -2.84 -11.73
N GLU A 137 -15.23 -3.45 -12.41
CA GLU A 137 -15.36 -3.84 -13.82
C GLU A 137 -16.48 -4.85 -14.05
N ALA A 138 -16.56 -5.88 -13.21
CA ALA A 138 -17.62 -6.89 -13.27
C ALA A 138 -19.01 -6.28 -13.08
N LEU A 139 -19.16 -5.39 -12.08
CA LEU A 139 -20.42 -4.68 -11.84
C LEU A 139 -20.78 -3.74 -13.00
N LEU A 140 -19.79 -3.08 -13.60
CA LEU A 140 -20.02 -2.18 -14.72
C LEU A 140 -20.48 -2.96 -15.97
N ALA A 141 -19.84 -4.10 -16.25
CA ALA A 141 -20.25 -4.99 -17.34
C ALA A 141 -21.69 -5.49 -17.13
N ARG A 142 -22.03 -5.91 -15.90
CA ARG A 142 -23.39 -6.32 -15.54
C ARG A 142 -24.41 -5.21 -15.74
N LYS A 143 -24.12 -3.99 -15.26
CA LYS A 143 -25.01 -2.83 -15.42
C LYS A 143 -25.28 -2.53 -16.89
N LYS A 144 -24.24 -2.54 -17.73
CA LYS A 144 -24.39 -2.36 -19.18
C LYS A 144 -25.24 -3.46 -19.82
N ALA A 145 -25.03 -4.72 -19.45
CA ALA A 145 -25.83 -5.84 -19.95
C ALA A 145 -27.31 -5.72 -19.56
N GLU A 146 -27.59 -5.28 -18.32
CA GLU A 146 -28.96 -5.01 -17.85
C GLU A 146 -29.60 -3.81 -18.59
N GLU A 147 -28.85 -2.75 -18.88
CA GLU A 147 -29.31 -1.61 -19.67
C GLU A 147 -29.66 -2.02 -21.10
N VAL A 148 -28.79 -2.78 -21.77
CA VAL A 148 -29.01 -3.34 -23.11
C VAL A 148 -30.26 -4.24 -23.12
N ARG A 149 -30.39 -5.15 -22.15
CA ARG A 149 -31.58 -6.00 -22.01
C ARG A 149 -32.86 -5.18 -21.81
N LYS A 150 -32.82 -4.11 -21.00
CA LYS A 150 -33.97 -3.21 -20.79
C LYS A 150 -34.33 -2.42 -22.05
N GLN A 151 -33.36 -2.00 -22.86
CA GLN A 151 -33.61 -1.34 -24.15
C GLN A 151 -34.34 -2.29 -25.10
N PHE A 152 -33.84 -3.52 -25.24
CA PHE A 152 -34.47 -4.54 -26.08
C PHE A 152 -35.87 -4.97 -25.62
N ALA A 153 -36.15 -4.94 -24.32
CA ALA A 153 -37.47 -5.26 -23.77
C ALA A 153 -38.53 -4.16 -24.00
N LYS A 154 -38.12 -2.92 -24.30
CA LYS A 154 -39.03 -1.78 -24.52
C LYS A 154 -39.41 -1.56 -25.99
N GLU A 155 -38.66 -2.13 -26.94
CA GLU A 155 -38.96 -2.05 -28.36
C GLU A 155 -40.11 -3.02 -28.74
N PRO A 156 -41.12 -2.60 -29.54
CA PRO A 156 -42.17 -3.49 -30.02
C PRO A 156 -41.55 -4.62 -30.86
N ILE A 157 -42.02 -5.85 -30.68
CA ILE A 157 -41.51 -7.02 -31.42
C ILE A 157 -42.13 -6.99 -32.82
N THR A 158 -41.39 -6.47 -33.79
CA THR A 158 -41.71 -6.54 -35.22
C THR A 158 -40.63 -7.34 -35.97
N PRO A 159 -40.92 -7.94 -37.15
CA PRO A 159 -39.94 -8.70 -37.92
C PRO A 159 -38.67 -7.89 -38.25
N GLU A 160 -38.82 -6.60 -38.55
CA GLU A 160 -37.73 -5.65 -38.80
C GLU A 160 -36.94 -5.34 -37.52
N SER A 161 -37.61 -5.23 -36.35
CA SER A 161 -36.92 -5.04 -35.07
C SER A 161 -36.08 -6.25 -34.69
N ILE A 162 -36.46 -7.47 -35.09
CA ILE A 162 -35.70 -8.70 -34.80
C ILE A 162 -34.37 -8.71 -35.57
N ALA A 163 -34.37 -8.32 -36.85
CA ALA A 163 -33.13 -8.23 -37.64
C ALA A 163 -32.16 -7.16 -37.09
N GLU A 164 -32.67 -5.99 -36.68
CA GLU A 164 -31.85 -4.98 -36.00
C GLU A 164 -31.30 -5.45 -34.64
N ARG A 165 -32.07 -6.26 -33.89
CA ARG A 165 -31.64 -6.82 -32.60
C ARG A 165 -30.44 -7.75 -32.76
N PHE A 166 -30.46 -8.67 -33.73
CA PHE A 166 -29.31 -9.54 -34.01
C PHE A 166 -28.08 -8.71 -34.39
N LYS A 167 -28.25 -7.69 -35.24
CA LYS A 167 -27.14 -6.83 -35.68
C LYS A 167 -26.53 -6.00 -34.55
N LYS A 168 -27.34 -5.49 -33.62
CA LYS A 168 -26.87 -4.77 -32.41
C LYS A 168 -26.22 -5.72 -31.41
N PHE A 169 -26.70 -6.96 -31.30
CA PHE A 169 -26.13 -7.99 -30.41
C PHE A 169 -24.75 -8.44 -30.90
N ASP A 170 -24.61 -8.77 -32.19
CA ASP A 170 -23.33 -9.17 -32.80
C ASP A 170 -22.27 -8.06 -32.71
N ALA A 171 -22.67 -6.81 -32.94
CA ALA A 171 -21.79 -5.65 -32.77
C ALA A 171 -21.35 -5.44 -31.30
N TYR A 172 -22.18 -5.88 -30.34
CA TYR A 172 -21.86 -5.82 -28.92
C TYR A 172 -20.90 -6.95 -28.52
N GLU A 173 -21.11 -8.17 -29.02
CA GLU A 173 -20.17 -9.29 -28.83
C GLU A 173 -18.77 -8.97 -29.35
N GLN A 174 -18.66 -8.37 -30.54
CA GLN A 174 -17.37 -7.94 -31.09
C GLN A 174 -16.66 -6.90 -30.21
N LYS A 175 -17.39 -5.92 -29.65
CA LYS A 175 -16.81 -4.89 -28.78
C LYS A 175 -16.38 -5.44 -27.41
N MET A 176 -17.14 -6.37 -26.86
CA MET A 176 -16.78 -7.06 -25.61
C MET A 176 -15.56 -7.96 -25.81
N SER A 177 -15.46 -8.65 -26.95
CA SER A 177 -14.32 -9.50 -27.31
C SER A 177 -13.05 -8.68 -27.59
N GLY A 178 -13.17 -7.58 -28.35
CA GLY A 178 -12.03 -6.72 -28.71
C GLY A 178 -11.37 -5.99 -27.53
N ASN A 179 -12.15 -5.63 -26.50
CA ASN A 179 -11.58 -5.03 -25.28
C ASN A 179 -10.83 -6.04 -24.40
N ASN A 180 -11.13 -7.33 -24.52
CA ASN A 180 -10.44 -8.38 -23.77
C ASN A 180 -9.08 -8.75 -24.40
N THR A 181 -8.84 -8.39 -25.66
CA THR A 181 -7.59 -8.69 -26.39
C THR A 181 -6.52 -7.59 -26.26
N GLN A 182 -6.87 -6.37 -25.85
CA GLN A 182 -5.88 -5.29 -25.70
C GLN A 182 -5.16 -5.27 -24.35
N HIS A 183 -5.67 -5.96 -23.32
CA HIS A 183 -5.00 -6.04 -22.02
C HIS A 183 -4.02 -7.22 -21.87
N THR A 184 -3.93 -8.12 -22.85
CA THR A 184 -2.98 -9.25 -22.83
C THR A 184 -1.65 -8.95 -23.53
N GLN A 185 -1.48 -7.78 -24.16
CA GLN A 185 -0.26 -7.42 -24.90
C GLN A 185 0.70 -6.46 -24.17
N THR A 186 0.39 -5.99 -22.95
CA THR A 186 1.29 -5.08 -22.19
C THR A 186 2.02 -5.73 -21.01
N THR A 187 2.16 -7.07 -21.00
CA THR A 187 2.99 -7.81 -20.02
C THR A 187 3.98 -8.75 -20.70
N SER A 188 4.67 -8.25 -21.72
CA SER A 188 5.94 -8.81 -22.20
C SER A 188 6.74 -7.67 -22.81
N ASP A 189 7.43 -6.95 -21.93
CA ASP A 189 8.82 -6.47 -22.06
C ASP A 189 9.28 -5.90 -20.71
#